data_AF-A0A518RED5-F1
#
_entry.id   AF-A0A518RED5-F1
#
_cell.length_a   1.000
_cell.length_b   1.000
_cell.length_c   1.000
_cell.angle_alpha   90.00
_cell.angle_beta   90.00
_cell.angle_gamma   90.00
#
_symmetry.space_group_name_H-M   'P 1'
#
loop_
_entity.id
_entity.type
_entity.pdbx_description
1 polymer ?
#
loop_
_entity_poly.entity_id
_entity_poly.type
_entity_poly.pdbx_seq_one_letter_code
_entity_poly.pdbx_strand_id
1 'polypeptide(L)'
;MRVDGVSLQVRMVLNALSKADTAALATLPKMTMPEAPKQAQQLPPTLQTAANVNVLLAAAAALESPQDKRRREVRPPAKGLEMLDRLHTAGIKGLPKKDVLDALTQWAAAFELPEDPQLAEIAREIELRVRVELAKHDRIV
;
A
#
# COMPACT_ATOMS: atom_id res chain seq x y z
N MET A 1 -3.25 -23.56 -25.64
CA MET A 1 -2.47 -22.33 -25.36
C MET A 1 -1.17 -22.75 -24.71
N ARG A 2 -0.03 -22.59 -25.40
CA ARG A 2 1.31 -22.78 -24.82
C ARG A 2 1.77 -21.43 -24.29
N VAL A 3 2.14 -21.37 -23.01
CA VAL A 3 2.67 -20.17 -22.35
C VAL A 3 4.18 -20.14 -22.50
N ASP A 4 4.65 -19.64 -23.64
CA ASP A 4 6.06 -19.35 -23.86
C ASP A 4 6.34 -17.90 -23.41
N GLY A 5 7.02 -17.74 -22.28
CA GLY A 5 7.38 -16.41 -21.79
C GLY A 5 8.16 -16.33 -20.48
N VAL A 6 8.84 -17.40 -20.04
CA VAL A 6 9.71 -17.31 -18.85
C VAL A 6 11.13 -17.03 -19.31
N SER A 7 11.64 -15.84 -18.99
CA SER A 7 13.00 -15.42 -19.35
C SER A 7 14.06 -16.35 -18.75
N LEU A 8 15.20 -16.44 -19.44
CA LEU A 8 16.30 -17.35 -19.07
C LEU A 8 16.86 -17.02 -17.68
N GLN A 9 16.82 -15.73 -17.27
CA GLN A 9 17.21 -15.31 -15.92
C GLN A 9 16.26 -15.83 -14.84
N VAL A 10 14.94 -15.81 -15.09
CA VAL A 10 13.94 -16.33 -14.13
C VAL A 10 14.11 -17.84 -13.94
N ARG A 11 14.43 -18.58 -15.00
CA ARG A 11 14.73 -20.01 -14.90
C ARG A 11 15.99 -20.31 -14.09
N MET A 12 17.02 -19.46 -14.18
CA MET A 12 18.25 -19.65 -13.41
C MET A 12 18.01 -19.43 -11.91
N VAL A 13 17.25 -18.40 -11.53
CA VAL A 13 16.93 -18.12 -10.12
C VAL A 13 16.07 -19.23 -9.52
N LEU A 14 15.06 -19.71 -10.26
CA LEU A 14 14.20 -20.81 -9.80
C LEU A 14 14.99 -22.12 -9.57
N ASN A 15 15.94 -22.43 -10.46
CA ASN A 15 16.82 -23.59 -10.30
C ASN A 15 17.85 -23.42 -9.16
N ALA A 16 18.27 -22.20 -8.85
CA ALA A 16 19.19 -21.92 -7.74
C ALA A 16 18.50 -22.10 -6.38
N LEU A 17 17.25 -21.64 -6.25
CA LEU A 17 16.43 -21.84 -5.05
C LEU A 17 16.12 -23.33 -4.82
N SER A 18 15.76 -24.07 -5.88
CA SER A 18 15.47 -25.51 -5.77
C SER A 18 16.67 -26.36 -5.34
N LYS A 19 17.91 -25.90 -5.59
CA LYS A 19 19.12 -26.60 -5.15
C LYS A 19 19.52 -26.27 -3.71
N ALA A 20 19.12 -25.10 -3.18
CA ALA A 20 19.44 -24.70 -1.81
C ALA A 20 18.67 -25.52 -0.76
N ASP A 21 17.47 -25.99 -1.07
CA ASP A 21 16.63 -26.78 -0.14
C ASP A 21 17.17 -28.19 0.15
N THR A 22 18.01 -28.76 -0.71
CA THR A 22 18.55 -30.12 -0.50
C THR A 22 19.93 -30.13 0.16
N ALA A 23 20.71 -29.05 0.04
CA ALA A 23 22.05 -28.97 0.60
C ALA A 23 22.09 -28.52 2.08
N ALA A 24 21.07 -27.79 2.55
CA ALA A 24 21.03 -27.29 3.93
C ALA A 24 20.55 -28.33 4.97
N LEU A 25 20.06 -29.49 4.55
CA LEU A 25 19.56 -30.54 5.44
C LEU A 25 20.58 -31.63 5.80
N ALA A 26 21.77 -31.65 5.19
CA ALA A 26 22.73 -32.75 5.32
C ALA A 26 23.81 -32.55 6.40
N THR A 27 23.90 -31.39 7.05
CA THR A 27 24.93 -31.12 8.07
C THR A 27 24.38 -30.25 9.20
N LEU A 28 23.71 -30.88 10.16
CA LEU A 28 23.53 -30.31 11.50
C LEU A 28 24.10 -31.30 12.52
N PRO A 29 25.04 -30.87 13.39
CA PRO A 29 25.54 -31.71 14.47
C PRO A 29 24.42 -31.99 15.47
N LYS A 30 24.33 -33.27 15.87
CA LYS A 30 23.36 -33.80 16.82
C LYS A 30 23.61 -33.20 18.20
N MET A 31 22.89 -32.14 18.54
CA MET A 31 22.88 -31.54 19.87
C MET A 31 21.67 -32.04 20.65
N THR A 32 21.94 -32.76 21.72
CA THR A 32 21.00 -33.35 22.68
C THR A 32 20.06 -32.30 23.26
N MET A 33 18.74 -32.58 23.18
CA MET A 33 17.71 -31.82 23.91
C MET A 33 17.70 -32.20 25.39
N PRO A 34 17.59 -31.24 26.31
CA PRO A 34 16.85 -31.42 27.53
C PRO A 34 15.37 -31.04 27.31
N GLU A 35 14.53 -31.90 27.88
CA GLU A 35 13.09 -31.88 28.11
C GLU A 35 12.32 -30.55 27.97
N ALA A 36 11.15 -30.66 27.36
CA ALA A 36 10.15 -29.60 27.19
C ALA A 36 9.57 -29.08 28.51
N PRO A 37 9.09 -27.82 28.51
CA PRO A 37 7.71 -27.62 28.90
C PRO A 37 6.92 -26.79 27.86
N LYS A 38 5.78 -27.38 27.47
CA LYS A 38 4.45 -26.77 27.30
C LYS A 38 4.39 -25.30 26.85
N GLN A 39 4.01 -25.07 25.60
CA GLN A 39 2.77 -24.39 25.18
C GLN A 39 2.90 -24.00 23.70
N ALA A 40 2.43 -24.87 22.81
CA ALA A 40 2.00 -24.43 21.50
C ALA A 40 0.72 -23.60 21.73
N GLN A 41 0.86 -22.29 21.91
CA GLN A 41 -0.27 -21.38 21.73
C GLN A 41 -0.69 -21.52 20.27
N GLN A 42 -1.73 -22.32 20.04
CA GLN A 42 -2.50 -22.31 18.80
C GLN A 42 -3.13 -20.91 18.70
N LEU A 43 -2.48 -20.02 17.94
CA LEU A 43 -3.12 -18.78 17.54
C LEU A 43 -4.40 -19.14 16.77
N PRO A 44 -5.54 -18.49 17.06
CA PRO A 44 -6.80 -18.77 16.39
C PRO A 44 -6.65 -18.67 14.86
N PRO A 45 -7.36 -19.51 14.08
CA PRO A 45 -7.20 -19.62 12.63
C PRO A 45 -7.43 -18.30 11.88
N THR A 46 -8.16 -17.36 12.48
CA THR A 46 -8.38 -16.00 11.99
C THR A 46 -7.10 -15.15 11.97
N LEU A 47 -6.22 -15.31 12.97
CA LEU A 47 -4.93 -14.61 13.04
C LEU A 47 -3.90 -15.18 12.06
N GLN A 48 -3.95 -16.48 11.79
CA GLN A 48 -3.12 -17.11 10.76
C GLN A 48 -3.49 -16.61 9.36
N THR A 49 -4.78 -16.43 9.09
CA THR A 49 -5.25 -15.92 7.78
C THR A 49 -4.88 -14.46 7.58
N ALA A 50 -5.02 -13.61 8.61
CA ALA A 50 -4.59 -12.20 8.56
C ALA A 50 -3.07 -12.06 8.38
N ALA A 51 -2.28 -12.90 9.05
CA ALA A 51 -0.83 -12.94 8.86
C ALA A 51 -0.47 -13.32 7.41
N ASN A 52 -1.18 -14.29 6.83
CA ASN A 52 -0.94 -14.71 5.44
C ASN A 52 -1.27 -13.59 4.42
N VAL A 53 -2.36 -12.83 4.62
CA VAL A 53 -2.70 -11.70 3.73
C VAL A 53 -1.65 -10.59 3.80
N ASN A 54 -1.17 -10.26 5.01
CA ASN A 54 -0.12 -9.26 5.17
C ASN A 54 1.21 -9.70 4.53
N VAL A 55 1.57 -10.99 4.64
CA VAL A 55 2.76 -11.55 3.98
C VAL A 55 2.61 -11.51 2.45
N LEU A 56 1.43 -11.83 1.91
CA LEU A 56 1.16 -11.72 0.47
C LEU A 56 1.20 -10.27 -0.03
N LEU A 57 0.66 -9.32 0.75
CA LEU A 57 0.71 -7.90 0.42
C LEU A 57 2.14 -7.36 0.47
N ALA A 58 2.93 -7.74 1.48
CA ALA A 58 4.33 -7.37 1.59
C ALA A 58 5.17 -7.96 0.45
N ALA A 59 4.94 -9.21 0.07
CA ALA A 59 5.60 -9.84 -1.07
C ALA A 59 5.23 -9.17 -2.41
N ALA A 60 3.96 -8.77 -2.58
CA ALA A 60 3.52 -8.01 -3.75
C ALA A 60 4.18 -6.62 -3.80
N ALA A 61 4.30 -5.92 -2.66
CA ALA A 61 5.01 -4.65 -2.57
C ALA A 61 6.51 -4.79 -2.88
N ALA A 62 7.14 -5.91 -2.50
CA ALA A 62 8.54 -6.18 -2.81
C ALA A 62 8.82 -6.44 -4.30
N LEU A 63 7.79 -6.83 -5.07
CA LEU A 63 7.86 -7.08 -6.51
C LEU A 63 7.39 -5.88 -7.35
N GLU A 64 6.95 -4.80 -6.70
CA GLU A 64 6.40 -3.63 -7.38
C GLU A 64 7.50 -2.87 -8.14
N SER A 65 7.21 -2.50 -9.39
CA SER A 65 8.15 -1.66 -10.15
C SER A 65 8.13 -0.21 -9.62
N PRO A 66 9.23 0.55 -9.76
CA PRO A 66 9.23 1.98 -9.39
C PRO A 66 8.14 2.79 -10.10
N GLN A 67 7.72 2.37 -11.30
CA GLN A 67 6.63 3.01 -12.03
C GLN A 67 5.27 2.73 -11.37
N ASP A 68 5.03 1.51 -10.91
CA ASP A 68 3.78 1.14 -10.27
C ASP A 68 3.64 1.81 -8.90
N LYS A 69 4.73 1.87 -8.13
CA LYS A 69 4.81 2.64 -6.88
C LYS A 69 4.43 4.10 -7.09
N ARG A 70 5.05 4.77 -8.09
CA ARG A 70 4.70 6.16 -8.43
C ARG A 70 3.23 6.31 -8.84
N ARG A 71 2.70 5.40 -9.66
CA ARG A 71 1.28 5.43 -10.06
C ARG A 71 0.34 5.31 -8.86
N ARG A 72 0.69 4.49 -7.88
CA ARG A 72 -0.07 4.36 -6.63
C ARG A 72 -0.02 5.67 -5.83
N GLU A 73 1.16 6.24 -5.66
CA GLU A 73 1.39 7.48 -4.89
C GLU A 73 0.73 8.71 -5.50
N VAL A 74 0.60 8.78 -6.84
CA VAL A 74 -0.07 9.90 -7.53
C VAL A 74 -1.59 9.86 -7.33
N ARG A 75 -2.18 8.70 -7.05
CA ARG A 75 -3.64 8.54 -7.03
C ARG A 75 -4.33 9.37 -5.92
N PRO A 76 -3.88 9.37 -4.65
CA PRO A 76 -4.48 10.20 -3.61
C PRO A 76 -4.48 11.71 -3.91
N PRO A 77 -3.34 12.37 -4.27
CA PRO A 77 -3.35 13.80 -4.57
C PRO A 77 -4.17 14.13 -5.83
N ALA A 78 -4.12 13.29 -6.88
CA ALA A 78 -4.96 13.47 -8.07
C ALA A 78 -6.45 13.43 -7.72
N LYS A 79 -6.85 12.57 -6.76
CA LYS A 79 -8.23 12.51 -6.29
C LYS A 79 -8.64 13.79 -5.56
N GLY A 80 -7.76 14.34 -4.71
CA GLY A 80 -7.97 15.63 -4.05
C GLY A 80 -8.21 16.76 -5.06
N LEU A 81 -7.38 16.83 -6.09
CA LEU A 81 -7.50 17.81 -7.17
C LEU A 81 -8.84 17.68 -7.93
N GLU A 82 -9.24 16.46 -8.29
CA GLU A 82 -10.53 16.21 -8.95
C GLU A 82 -11.72 16.70 -8.10
N MET A 83 -11.64 16.52 -6.77
CA MET A 83 -12.68 16.99 -5.85
C MET A 83 -12.72 18.52 -5.73
N LEU A 84 -11.55 19.18 -5.77
CA LEU A 84 -11.46 20.64 -5.84
C LEU A 84 -12.11 21.18 -7.13
N ASP A 85 -11.85 20.55 -8.28
CA ASP A 85 -12.45 20.96 -9.55
C ASP A 85 -13.98 20.82 -9.55
N ARG A 86 -14.48 19.73 -8.97
CA ARG A 86 -15.93 19.52 -8.77
C ARG A 86 -16.52 20.58 -7.84
N LEU A 87 -15.83 20.92 -6.76
CA LEU A 87 -16.27 21.96 -5.82
C LEU A 87 -16.33 23.32 -6.52
N HIS A 88 -15.28 23.69 -7.25
CA HIS A 88 -15.23 24.94 -8.01
C HIS A 88 -16.35 25.03 -9.05
N THR A 89 -16.57 23.96 -9.83
CA THR A 89 -17.64 23.90 -10.82
C THR A 89 -19.02 24.02 -10.18
N ALA A 90 -19.22 23.43 -9.00
CA ALA A 90 -20.46 23.55 -8.25
C ALA A 90 -20.67 24.98 -7.72
N GLY A 91 -19.62 25.62 -7.22
CA GLY A 91 -19.63 27.00 -6.73
C GLY A 91 -20.05 28.02 -7.79
N ILE A 92 -19.64 27.84 -9.05
CA ILE A 92 -20.07 28.69 -10.17
C ILE A 92 -21.60 28.59 -10.40
N LYS A 93 -22.20 27.44 -10.09
CA LYS A 93 -23.63 27.15 -10.32
C LYS A 93 -24.51 27.46 -9.10
N GLY A 94 -23.92 27.93 -7.99
CA GLY A 94 -24.61 28.16 -6.72
C GLY A 94 -23.87 27.53 -5.54
N LEU A 95 -24.58 27.17 -4.47
CA LEU A 95 -23.93 26.57 -3.30
C LEU A 95 -23.42 25.14 -3.60
N PRO A 96 -22.19 24.80 -3.20
CA PRO A 96 -21.67 23.45 -3.37
C PRO A 96 -22.49 22.44 -2.56
N LYS A 97 -22.67 21.23 -3.12
CA LYS A 97 -23.41 20.14 -2.48
C LYS A 97 -22.67 19.68 -1.22
N LYS A 98 -23.41 19.48 -0.13
CA LYS A 98 -22.90 18.95 1.15
C LYS A 98 -22.05 17.69 0.96
N ASP A 99 -22.48 16.77 0.09
CA ASP A 99 -21.78 15.51 -0.19
C ASP A 99 -20.34 15.72 -0.70
N VAL A 100 -20.08 16.78 -1.48
CA VAL A 100 -18.74 17.08 -2.00
C VAL A 100 -17.84 17.60 -0.87
N LEU A 101 -18.39 18.44 0.01
CA LEU A 101 -17.68 18.92 1.20
C LEU A 101 -17.38 17.78 2.19
N ASP A 102 -18.32 16.85 2.37
CA ASP A 102 -18.14 15.66 3.20
C ASP A 102 -17.03 14.76 2.64
N ALA A 103 -17.00 14.53 1.32
CA ALA A 103 -15.95 13.77 0.66
C ALA A 103 -14.56 14.43 0.79
N LEU A 104 -14.47 15.76 0.62
CA LEU A 104 -13.23 16.51 0.83
C LEU A 104 -12.76 16.45 2.30
N THR A 105 -13.69 16.54 3.25
CA THR A 105 -13.39 16.41 4.69
C THR A 105 -12.77 15.05 5.00
N GLN A 106 -13.38 13.97 4.49
CA GLN A 106 -12.87 12.61 4.67
C GLN A 106 -11.52 12.39 4.00
N TRP A 107 -11.36 12.91 2.78
CA TRP A 107 -10.08 12.84 2.08
C TRP A 107 -8.98 13.55 2.86
N ALA A 108 -9.23 14.77 3.33
CA ALA A 108 -8.24 15.54 4.09
C ALA A 108 -7.83 14.84 5.40
N ALA A 109 -8.79 14.22 6.09
CA ALA A 109 -8.52 13.48 7.34
C ALA A 109 -7.69 12.20 7.12
N ALA A 110 -7.78 11.59 5.94
CA ALA A 110 -7.08 10.35 5.60
C ALA A 110 -5.88 10.57 4.67
N PHE A 111 -5.54 11.82 4.33
CA PHE A 111 -4.50 12.12 3.36
C PHE A 111 -3.12 11.91 3.97
N GLU A 112 -2.28 11.18 3.26
CA GLU A 112 -0.88 10.96 3.60
C GLU A 112 0.01 11.48 2.47
N LEU A 113 1.13 12.09 2.86
CA LEU A 113 2.08 12.62 1.91
C LEU A 113 2.84 11.49 1.21
N PRO A 114 2.98 11.54 -0.13
CA PRO A 114 3.82 10.61 -0.88
C PRO A 114 5.29 10.62 -0.43
N GLU A 115 6.00 9.51 -0.66
CA GLU A 115 7.42 9.40 -0.33
C GLU A 115 8.31 10.15 -1.33
N ASP A 116 7.93 10.20 -2.61
CA ASP A 116 8.64 10.96 -3.64
C ASP A 116 8.63 12.47 -3.29
N PRO A 117 9.80 13.10 -3.05
CA PRO A 117 9.87 14.49 -2.62
C PRO A 117 9.20 15.48 -3.57
N GLN A 118 9.30 15.26 -4.89
CA GLN A 118 8.72 16.17 -5.89
C GLN A 118 7.19 16.08 -5.88
N LEU A 119 6.67 14.86 -5.75
CA LEU A 119 5.23 14.63 -5.64
C LEU A 119 4.68 15.13 -4.30
N ALA A 120 5.45 14.97 -3.22
CA ALA A 120 5.09 15.43 -1.88
C ALA A 120 4.94 16.95 -1.79
N GLU A 121 5.75 17.70 -2.54
CA GLU A 121 5.62 19.16 -2.64
C GLU A 121 4.27 19.57 -3.24
N ILE A 122 3.93 19.01 -4.41
CA ILE A 122 2.64 19.27 -5.08
C ILE A 122 1.48 18.79 -4.21
N ALA A 123 1.61 17.63 -3.58
CA ALA A 123 0.63 17.06 -2.67
C ALA A 123 0.32 18.00 -1.49
N ARG A 124 1.33 18.65 -0.90
CA ARG A 124 1.15 19.65 0.16
C ARG A 124 0.36 20.87 -0.31
N GLU A 125 0.61 21.35 -1.53
CA GLU A 125 -0.14 22.47 -2.08
C GLU A 125 -1.61 22.13 -2.31
N ILE A 126 -1.89 20.93 -2.84
CA ILE A 126 -3.25 20.42 -3.02
C ILE A 126 -3.95 20.30 -1.67
N GLU A 127 -3.29 19.69 -0.67
CA GLU A 127 -3.83 19.54 0.67
C GLU A 127 -4.14 20.88 1.32
N LEU A 128 -3.20 21.83 1.27
CA LEU A 128 -3.42 23.19 1.77
C LEU A 128 -4.63 23.83 1.11
N ARG A 129 -4.77 23.68 -0.22
CA ARG A 129 -5.93 24.22 -0.94
C ARG A 129 -7.23 23.57 -0.49
N VAL A 130 -7.26 22.25 -0.29
CA VAL A 130 -8.42 21.55 0.27
C VAL A 130 -8.80 22.11 1.63
N ARG A 131 -7.85 22.26 2.56
CA ARG A 131 -8.12 22.80 3.89
C ARG A 131 -8.66 24.23 3.84
N VAL A 132 -8.09 25.07 2.97
CA VAL A 132 -8.59 26.45 2.76
C VAL A 132 -10.02 26.44 2.21
N GLU A 133 -10.33 25.61 1.22
CA GLU A 133 -11.71 25.52 0.69
C GLU A 133 -12.69 25.00 1.74
N LEU A 134 -12.32 24.01 2.55
CA LEU A 134 -13.15 23.53 3.66
C LEU A 134 -13.38 24.63 4.71
N ALA A 135 -12.35 25.41 5.05
CA ALA A 135 -12.46 26.50 6.00
C ALA A 135 -13.44 27.61 5.56
N LYS A 136 -13.54 27.90 4.25
CA LYS A 136 -14.56 28.83 3.71
C LYS A 136 -16.00 28.37 3.95
N HIS A 137 -16.19 27.11 4.29
CA HIS A 137 -17.49 26.49 4.58
C HIS A 137 -17.59 26.07 6.06
N ASP A 138 -16.80 26.70 6.93
CA ASP A 138 -16.75 26.45 8.38
C ASP A 138 -16.41 25.00 8.76
N ARG A 139 -15.59 24.32 7.94
CA ARG A 139 -15.08 22.97 8.21
C ARG A 139 -13.58 23.00 8.45
N ILE A 140 -13.15 22.52 9.62
CA ILE A 140 -11.74 22.45 10.02
C ILE A 140 -11.37 20.96 10.15
N VAL A 141 -10.27 20.57 9.49
CA VAL A 141 -9.74 19.20 9.42
C VAL A 141 -8.23 19.25 9.51
#